data_AF-A0A7W1W6J8-F1
#
_entry.id   AF-A0A7W1W6J8-F1
#
_cell.length_a   1.000
_cell.length_b   1.000
_cell.length_c   1.000
_cell.angle_alpha   90.00
_cell.angle_beta   90.00
_cell.angle_gamma   90.00
#
_symmetry.space_group_name_H-M   'P 1'
#
loop_
_entity.id
_entity.type
_entity.pdbx_description
1 polymer ?
#
loop_
_entity_poly.entity_id
_entity_poly.type
_entity_poly.pdbx_seq_one_letter_code
_entity_poly.pdbx_strand_id
1 'polypeptide(L)'
;MKNFSDLYLALDQTNKTNEKVEAIVKYFQTADAADAAWAIYFLSGRKPRQIIKTAKLREWAAEISEVPDWLFEVSYDAVGDLAETIALLLPDTNAEGSNLPLAFWVENRTMPLREMTEDDQREAVVQAWN
;
A
#
# COMPACT_ATOMS: atom_id res chain seq x y z
N MET A 1 1.96 10.09 -1.24
CA MET A 1 0.85 9.17 -0.98
C MET A 1 0.20 9.44 0.35
N LYS A 2 0.87 10.10 1.31
CA LYS A 2 0.30 10.46 2.62
C LYS A 2 -1.11 11.06 2.53
N ASN A 3 -1.30 12.09 1.71
CA ASN A 3 -2.64 12.69 1.51
C ASN A 3 -3.70 11.70 1.02
N PHE A 4 -3.32 10.72 0.19
CA PHE A 4 -4.24 9.69 -0.30
C PHE A 4 -4.52 8.63 0.77
N SER A 5 -3.51 8.24 1.55
CA SER A 5 -3.68 7.36 2.71
C SER A 5 -4.62 8.01 3.75
N ASP A 6 -4.45 9.30 4.03
CA ASP A 6 -5.32 10.05 4.93
C ASP A 6 -6.76 10.11 4.41
N LEU A 7 -6.95 10.30 3.09
CA LEU A 7 -8.27 10.20 2.47
C LEU A 7 -8.87 8.81 2.68
N TYR A 8 -8.12 7.75 2.40
CA TYR A 8 -8.62 6.37 2.51
C TYR A 8 -9.03 6.05 3.95
N LEU A 9 -8.22 6.42 4.94
CA LEU A 9 -8.54 6.29 6.36
C LEU A 9 -9.81 7.08 6.73
N ALA A 10 -9.94 8.33 6.29
CA ALA A 10 -11.12 9.15 6.55
C ALA A 10 -12.40 8.53 5.96
N LEU A 11 -12.30 7.88 4.79
CA LEU A 11 -13.43 7.21 4.14
C LEU A 11 -13.84 5.90 4.83
N ASP A 12 -12.88 5.17 5.39
CA ASP A 12 -13.10 3.91 6.11
C ASP A 12 -13.69 4.14 7.51
N GLN A 13 -13.26 5.20 8.19
CA GLN A 13 -13.67 5.51 9.56
C GLN A 13 -15.08 6.11 9.70
N THR A 14 -15.76 6.42 8.60
CA THR A 14 -17.12 6.99 8.64
C THR A 14 -18.11 6.22 7.80
N ASN A 15 -19.37 6.20 8.25
CA ASN A 15 -20.51 5.71 7.48
C ASN A 15 -21.41 6.84 6.96
N LYS A 16 -21.13 8.11 7.31
CA LYS A 16 -21.97 9.25 6.91
C LYS A 16 -21.59 9.72 5.51
N THR A 17 -22.57 9.74 4.61
CA THR A 17 -22.38 10.17 3.21
C THR A 17 -21.75 11.56 3.11
N ASN A 18 -22.22 12.53 3.90
CA ASN A 18 -21.72 13.91 3.82
C ASN A 18 -20.25 14.02 4.25
N GLU A 19 -19.83 13.30 5.30
CA GLU A 19 -18.42 13.28 5.74
C GLU A 19 -17.52 12.66 4.67
N LYS A 20 -17.97 11.59 3.98
CA LYS A 20 -17.24 11.02 2.84
C LYS A 20 -17.09 12.01 1.71
N VAL A 21 -18.16 12.72 1.36
CA VAL A 21 -18.15 13.75 0.30
C VAL A 21 -17.18 14.88 0.67
N GLU A 22 -17.21 15.36 1.90
CA GLU A 22 -16.30 16.40 2.39
C GLU A 22 -14.83 15.97 2.32
N ALA A 23 -14.51 14.74 2.74
CA ALA A 23 -13.16 14.19 2.65
C ALA A 23 -12.66 14.12 1.20
N ILE A 24 -13.50 13.62 0.29
CA ILE A 24 -13.23 13.55 -1.15
C ILE A 24 -12.96 14.94 -1.71
N VAL A 25 -13.85 15.91 -1.46
CA VAL A 25 -13.71 17.29 -1.94
C VAL A 25 -12.41 17.91 -1.43
N LYS A 26 -12.12 17.77 -0.13
CA LYS A 26 -10.89 18.29 0.48
C LYS A 26 -9.63 17.73 -0.20
N TYR A 27 -9.61 16.43 -0.50
CA TYR A 27 -8.49 15.82 -1.20
C TYR A 27 -8.34 16.38 -2.61
N PHE A 28 -9.41 16.41 -3.41
CA PHE A 28 -9.36 16.87 -4.81
C PHE A 28 -9.12 18.38 -4.97
N GLN A 29 -9.34 19.19 -3.93
CA GLN A 29 -8.99 20.61 -3.95
C GLN A 29 -7.48 20.87 -3.87
N THR A 30 -6.72 19.92 -3.32
CA THR A 30 -5.29 20.09 -3.03
C THR A 30 -4.39 19.10 -3.76
N ALA A 31 -4.95 18.01 -4.29
CA ALA A 31 -4.20 17.02 -5.05
C ALA A 31 -3.80 17.54 -6.44
N ASP A 32 -2.56 17.25 -6.84
CA ASP A 32 -2.11 17.44 -8.22
C ASP A 32 -2.91 16.55 -9.18
N ALA A 33 -3.00 16.97 -10.45
CA ALA A 33 -3.82 16.30 -11.45
C ALA A 33 -3.48 14.81 -11.64
N ALA A 34 -2.20 14.43 -11.53
CA ALA A 34 -1.75 13.04 -11.64
C ALA A 34 -2.22 12.19 -10.45
N ASP A 35 -2.06 12.69 -9.21
CA ASP A 35 -2.54 12.03 -8.00
C ASP A 35 -4.07 11.91 -8.01
N ALA A 36 -4.77 12.97 -8.43
CA ALA A 36 -6.22 12.99 -8.57
C ALA A 36 -6.71 11.92 -9.57
N ALA A 37 -6.06 11.77 -10.72
CA ALA A 37 -6.42 10.75 -11.71
C ALA A 37 -6.30 9.33 -11.13
N TRP A 38 -5.21 9.04 -10.41
CA TRP A 38 -5.02 7.76 -9.74
C TRP A 38 -6.02 7.54 -8.59
N ALA A 39 -6.29 8.57 -7.79
CA ALA A 39 -7.27 8.49 -6.72
C ALA A 39 -8.67 8.14 -7.26
N ILE A 40 -9.13 8.79 -8.33
CA ILE A 40 -10.41 8.45 -9.00
C ILE A 40 -10.38 7.01 -9.49
N TYR A 41 -9.29 6.58 -10.12
CA TYR A 41 -9.14 5.21 -10.60
C TYR A 41 -9.39 4.20 -9.46
N PHE A 42 -8.71 4.34 -8.32
CA PHE A 42 -8.88 3.45 -7.19
C PHE A 42 -10.25 3.56 -6.51
N LEU A 43 -10.73 4.77 -6.25
CA LEU A 43 -12.02 5.00 -5.58
C LEU A 43 -13.21 4.54 -6.42
N SER A 44 -13.06 4.44 -7.75
CA SER A 44 -14.05 3.82 -8.64
C SER A 44 -14.05 2.28 -8.60
N GLY A 45 -13.29 1.67 -7.69
CA GLY A 45 -13.17 0.22 -7.53
C GLY A 45 -12.23 -0.44 -8.54
N ARG A 46 -11.48 0.33 -9.33
CA ARG A 46 -10.52 -0.22 -10.29
C ARG A 46 -9.21 -0.52 -9.58
N LYS A 47 -8.56 -1.59 -10.02
CA LYS A 47 -7.24 -1.99 -9.53
C LYS A 47 -6.33 -2.37 -10.69
N PRO A 48 -5.03 -2.02 -10.65
CA PRO A 48 -4.06 -2.55 -11.59
C PRO A 48 -4.07 -4.08 -11.54
N ARG A 49 -3.76 -4.74 -12.67
CA ARG A 49 -3.52 -6.18 -12.68
C ARG A 49 -2.46 -6.55 -11.65
N GLN A 50 -2.54 -7.77 -11.11
CA GLN A 50 -1.57 -8.26 -10.15
C GLN A 50 -0.13 -8.04 -10.65
N ILE A 51 0.70 -7.45 -9.79
CA ILE A 51 2.07 -7.03 -10.11
C ILE A 51 3.05 -8.08 -9.58
N ILE A 52 2.91 -8.43 -8.29
CA ILE A 52 3.69 -9.47 -7.62
C ILE A 52 2.73 -10.54 -7.10
N LYS A 53 3.18 -11.80 -7.09
CA LYS A 53 2.43 -12.90 -6.49
C LYS A 53 2.34 -12.70 -4.98
N THR A 54 1.14 -12.84 -4.44
CA THR A 54 0.85 -12.70 -3.00
C THR A 54 1.74 -13.59 -2.13
N ALA A 55 2.02 -14.83 -2.59
CA ALA A 55 2.91 -15.76 -1.89
C ALA A 55 4.34 -15.21 -1.72
N LYS A 56 4.85 -14.46 -2.71
CA LYS A 56 6.19 -13.88 -2.67
C LYS A 56 6.28 -12.72 -1.68
N LEU A 57 5.27 -11.85 -1.66
CA LEU A 57 5.20 -10.77 -0.66
C LEU A 57 5.20 -11.33 0.77
N ARG A 58 4.45 -12.41 1.00
CA ARG A 58 4.44 -13.10 2.28
C ARG A 58 5.81 -13.70 2.63
N GLU A 59 6.40 -14.45 1.71
CA GLU A 59 7.73 -15.06 1.87
C GLU A 59 8.76 -14.00 2.28
N TRP A 60 8.85 -12.91 1.53
CA TRP A 60 9.82 -11.84 1.82
C TRP A 60 9.52 -11.12 3.14
N ALA A 61 8.25 -10.87 3.47
CA ALA A 61 7.89 -10.23 4.73
C ALA A 61 8.24 -11.13 5.94
N ALA A 62 7.98 -12.43 5.85
CA ALA A 62 8.33 -13.39 6.89
C ALA A 62 9.85 -13.46 7.11
N GLU A 63 10.63 -13.49 6.02
CA GLU A 63 12.09 -13.48 6.06
C GLU A 63 12.65 -12.22 6.74
N ILE A 64 12.16 -11.03 6.35
CA ILE A 64 12.65 -9.74 6.88
C ILE A 64 12.27 -9.55 8.35
N SER A 65 11.10 -10.04 8.72
CA SER A 65 10.60 -9.95 10.10
C SER A 65 11.16 -11.06 10.99
N GLU A 66 11.97 -11.97 10.44
CA GLU A 66 12.50 -13.16 11.13
C GLU A 66 11.40 -14.04 11.75
N VAL A 67 10.23 -14.09 11.11
CA VAL A 67 9.06 -14.84 11.58
C VAL A 67 8.99 -16.17 10.84
N PRO A 68 8.95 -17.32 11.56
CA PRO A 68 8.76 -18.61 10.91
C PRO A 68 7.36 -18.72 10.28
N ASP A 69 7.24 -19.47 9.18
CA ASP A 69 6.01 -19.59 8.39
C ASP A 69 4.75 -19.88 9.22
N TRP A 70 4.84 -20.77 10.20
CA TRP A 70 3.69 -21.14 11.04
C TRP A 70 3.20 -19.96 11.89
N LEU A 71 4.09 -19.09 12.34
CA LEU A 71 3.72 -17.92 13.14
C LEU A 71 3.13 -16.83 12.24
N PHE A 72 3.65 -16.68 11.01
CA PHE A 72 3.04 -15.81 10.02
C PHE A 72 1.60 -16.21 9.72
N GLU A 73 1.32 -17.51 9.54
CA GLU A 73 -0.05 -18.00 9.32
C GLU A 73 -0.97 -17.66 10.49
N VAL A 74 -0.53 -17.90 11.73
CA VAL A 74 -1.34 -17.59 12.92
C VAL A 74 -1.61 -16.09 13.03
N SER A 75 -0.61 -15.24 12.70
CA SER A 75 -0.79 -13.80 12.64
C SER A 75 -1.79 -13.40 11.56
N TYR A 76 -1.69 -13.99 10.36
CA TYR A 76 -2.61 -13.74 9.27
C TYR A 76 -4.04 -14.18 9.61
N ASP A 77 -4.22 -15.35 10.22
CA ASP A 77 -5.54 -15.84 10.65
C ASP A 77 -6.18 -14.93 11.71
N ALA A 78 -5.36 -14.31 12.57
CA ALA A 78 -5.84 -13.38 13.59
C ALA A 78 -6.24 -12.01 13.02
N VAL A 79 -5.51 -11.51 12.02
CA VAL A 79 -5.74 -10.18 11.41
C VAL A 79 -6.78 -10.24 10.28
N GLY A 80 -6.73 -11.27 9.44
CA GLY A 80 -7.66 -11.49 8.32
C GLY A 80 -7.33 -10.71 7.04
N ASP A 81 -6.29 -9.88 7.04
CA ASP A 81 -5.79 -9.16 5.86
C ASP A 81 -4.27 -9.28 5.73
N LEU A 82 -3.79 -9.60 4.53
CA LEU A 82 -2.36 -9.82 4.31
C LEU A 82 -1.56 -8.52 4.36
N ALA A 83 -2.10 -7.44 3.78
CA ALA A 83 -1.37 -6.18 3.75
C ALA A 83 -1.20 -5.63 5.17
N GLU A 84 -2.25 -5.71 5.99
CA GLU A 84 -2.20 -5.37 7.41
C GLU A 84 -1.26 -6.30 8.19
N THR A 85 -1.31 -7.61 7.94
CA THR A 85 -0.39 -8.58 8.58
C THR A 85 1.08 -8.24 8.28
N ILE A 86 1.41 -7.98 7.01
CA ILE A 86 2.76 -7.58 6.61
C ILE A 86 3.13 -6.26 7.29
N ALA A 87 2.25 -5.25 7.26
CA ALA A 87 2.53 -3.95 7.86
C ALA A 87 2.78 -4.02 9.39
N LEU A 88 2.13 -4.96 10.08
CA LEU A 88 2.29 -5.17 11.53
C LEU A 88 3.53 -6.02 11.88
N LEU A 89 3.96 -6.90 10.99
CA LEU A 89 5.11 -7.79 11.24
C LEU A 89 6.44 -7.15 10.85
N LEU A 90 6.45 -6.31 9.81
CA LEU A 90 7.68 -5.63 9.37
C LEU A 90 8.29 -4.84 10.53
N PRO A 91 9.62 -4.88 10.69
CA PRO A 91 10.30 -4.17 11.76
C PRO A 91 10.09 -2.67 11.63
N ASP A 92 9.96 -1.98 12.77
CA ASP A 92 9.92 -0.52 12.79
C ASP A 92 11.17 0.06 12.12
N THR A 93 10.96 0.94 11.15
CA THR A 93 12.04 1.69 10.53
C THR A 93 12.19 3.03 11.24
N ASN A 94 13.43 3.43 11.54
CA ASN A 94 13.72 4.78 12.05
C ASN A 94 13.65 5.85 10.94
N ALA A 95 13.15 5.50 9.75
CA ALA A 95 13.06 6.38 8.61
C ALA A 95 11.83 7.27 8.71
N GLU A 96 11.97 8.55 8.36
CA GLU A 96 10.80 9.40 8.16
C GLU A 96 9.98 8.85 6.98
N GLY A 97 8.67 8.71 7.18
CA GLY A 97 7.77 8.22 6.13
C GLY A 97 7.89 9.02 4.83
N SER A 98 7.79 8.32 3.69
CA SER A 98 7.94 8.93 2.36
C SER A 98 6.89 10.00 2.06
N ASN A 99 7.33 11.16 1.57
CA ASN A 99 6.46 12.22 1.05
C ASN A 99 6.26 12.15 -0.48
N LEU A 100 6.64 11.04 -1.13
CA LEU A 100 6.48 10.87 -2.58
C LEU A 100 5.01 10.83 -2.99
N PRO A 101 4.56 11.49 -4.07
CA PRO A 101 3.16 11.52 -4.53
C PRO A 101 2.56 10.15 -4.84
N LEU A 102 1.22 10.02 -4.81
CA LEU A 102 0.53 8.76 -5.16
C LEU A 102 0.90 8.29 -6.57
N ALA A 103 0.87 9.20 -7.55
CA ALA A 103 1.18 8.88 -8.94
C ALA A 103 2.60 8.33 -9.08
N PHE A 104 3.56 8.91 -8.36
CA PHE A 104 4.95 8.42 -8.35
C PHE A 104 5.05 6.99 -7.81
N TRP A 105 4.35 6.71 -6.71
CA TRP A 105 4.30 5.34 -6.18
C TRP A 105 3.73 4.36 -7.21
N VAL A 106 2.61 4.71 -7.84
CA VAL A 106 1.99 3.82 -8.82
C VAL A 106 2.87 3.63 -10.06
N GLU A 107 3.28 4.72 -10.69
CA GLU A 107 3.92 4.71 -12.01
C GLU A 107 5.41 4.36 -11.96
N ASN A 108 6.12 4.79 -10.92
CA ASN A 108 7.58 4.64 -10.84
C ASN A 108 8.04 3.56 -9.85
N ARG A 109 7.25 3.24 -8.83
CA ARG A 109 7.63 2.21 -7.84
C ARG A 109 6.91 0.88 -8.07
N THR A 110 5.61 0.92 -8.35
CA THR A 110 4.80 -0.31 -8.35
C THR A 110 4.64 -0.91 -9.75
N MET A 111 4.24 -0.13 -10.75
CA MET A 111 4.02 -0.66 -12.11
C MET A 111 5.27 -1.29 -12.77
N PRO A 112 6.48 -0.70 -12.64
CA PRO A 112 7.67 -1.25 -13.28
C PRO A 112 8.05 -2.66 -12.81
N LEU A 113 7.66 -3.03 -11.58
CA LEU A 113 7.92 -4.34 -11.00
C LEU A 113 7.43 -5.48 -11.89
N ARG A 114 6.39 -5.28 -12.71
CA ARG A 114 5.86 -6.32 -13.61
C ARG A 114 6.87 -6.84 -14.62
N GLU A 115 7.82 -6.00 -15.01
CA GLU A 115 8.81 -6.30 -16.06
C GLU A 115 10.16 -6.71 -15.48
N MET A 116 10.29 -6.66 -14.15
CA MET A 116 11.51 -6.98 -13.42
C MET A 116 11.65 -8.49 -13.15
N THR A 117 12.88 -8.92 -12.93
CA THR A 117 13.15 -10.27 -12.42
C THR A 117 12.66 -10.42 -10.98
N GLU A 118 12.49 -11.64 -10.48
CA GLU A 118 12.05 -11.85 -9.10
C GLU A 118 13.03 -11.26 -8.07
N ASP A 119 14.33 -11.36 -8.33
CA ASP A 119 15.37 -10.79 -7.46
C ASP A 119 15.28 -9.26 -7.42
N ASP A 120 15.12 -8.61 -8.59
CA ASP A 120 14.95 -7.15 -8.69
C ASP A 120 13.63 -6.70 -8.03
N GLN A 121 12.55 -7.47 -8.18
CA GLN A 121 11.27 -7.20 -7.50
C GLN A 121 11.44 -7.23 -5.99
N ARG A 122 12.11 -8.26 -5.46
CA ARG A 122 12.38 -8.41 -4.04
C ARG A 122 13.17 -7.20 -3.54
N GLU A 123 14.29 -6.86 -4.19
CA GLU A 123 15.10 -5.72 -3.80
C GLU A 123 14.29 -4.42 -3.77
N ALA A 124 13.51 -4.14 -4.81
CA ALA A 124 12.69 -2.93 -4.88
C ALA A 124 11.60 -2.87 -3.80
N VAL A 125 10.98 -4.01 -3.47
CA VAL A 125 9.98 -4.10 -2.40
C VAL A 125 10.61 -3.92 -1.02
N VAL A 126 11.73 -4.59 -0.74
CA VAL A 126 12.45 -4.44 0.53
C VAL A 126 12.92 -3.01 0.73
N GLN A 127 13.42 -2.35 -0.32
CA GLN A 127 13.76 -0.93 -0.27
C GLN A 127 12.55 -0.01 -0.03
N ALA A 128 11.34 -0.43 -0.41
CA ALA A 128 10.13 0.35 -0.16
C ALA A 128 9.57 0.16 1.25
N TRP A 129 9.92 -0.94 1.93
CA TRP A 129 9.56 -1.22 3.32
C TRP A 129 10.50 -0.58 4.34
N ASN A 130 11.77 -0.36 3.96
CA ASN A 130 12.78 0.34 4.77
C ASN A 130 12.59 1.86 4.74
#